data_AF-A0A6N0HZT2-F1
#
_entry.id   AF-A0A6N0HZT2-F1
#
_cell.length_a   1.000
_cell.length_b   1.000
_cell.length_c   1.000
_cell.angle_alpha   90.00
_cell.angle_beta   90.00
_cell.angle_gamma   90.00
#
_symmetry.space_group_name_H-M   'P 1'
#
loop_
_entity.id
_entity.type
_entity.pdbx_description
1 polymer ?
#
loop_
_entity_poly.entity_id
_entity_poly.type
_entity_poly.pdbx_seq_one_letter_code
_entity_poly.pdbx_strand_id
1 'polypeptide(L)'
;MTTHHPLDSDYTLLEQPGGTTLRCRFSGRFDGEDVVWDATLMTLGQAGAARNFIEIGELSGQGRSITIALHVHCIDIPTLRKAIIMVRNYKRLRLGRHEYGPANSENKS
;
A
#
# COMPACT_ATOMS: atom_id res chain seq x y z
N MET A 1 -16.36 8.67 31.23
CA MET A 1 -15.52 7.64 30.59
C MET A 1 -16.06 7.42 29.19
N THR A 2 -15.58 8.20 28.22
CA THR A 2 -16.01 8.09 26.82
C THR A 2 -15.22 6.96 26.19
N THR A 3 -15.91 5.87 25.88
CA THR A 3 -15.38 4.77 25.08
C THR A 3 -15.02 5.33 23.71
N HIS A 4 -13.73 5.56 23.47
CA HIS A 4 -13.24 5.90 22.14
C HIS A 4 -13.50 4.68 21.25
N HIS A 5 -14.40 4.84 20.30
CA HIS A 5 -14.64 3.86 19.25
C HIS A 5 -13.37 3.79 18.38
N PRO A 6 -12.65 2.66 18.27
CA PRO A 6 -11.42 2.58 17.50
C PRO A 6 -11.75 2.40 16.02
N LEU A 7 -12.27 3.45 15.37
CA LEU A 7 -12.41 3.50 13.90
C LEU A 7 -11.86 4.79 13.29
N ASP A 8 -11.44 5.77 14.09
CA ASP A 8 -11.07 7.09 13.55
C ASP A 8 -9.61 7.21 13.07
N SER A 9 -8.75 6.22 13.29
CA SER A 9 -7.41 6.18 12.68
C SER A 9 -6.95 4.75 12.38
N ASP A 10 -7.58 4.12 11.39
CA ASP A 10 -7.14 2.82 10.83
C ASP A 10 -5.75 2.87 10.15
N TYR A 11 -5.22 4.10 10.00
CA TYR A 11 -3.89 4.43 9.52
C TYR A 11 -3.44 5.79 10.07
N THR A 12 -2.14 6.01 10.14
CA THR A 12 -1.50 7.30 10.43
C THR A 12 -0.85 7.82 9.15
N LEU A 13 -1.24 9.01 8.70
CA LEU A 13 -0.58 9.67 7.57
C LEU A 13 0.74 10.29 8.03
N LEU A 14 1.81 10.06 7.27
CA LEU A 14 3.10 10.73 7.47
C LEU A 14 3.31 11.88 6.47
N GLU A 15 2.51 11.91 5.41
CA GLU A 15 2.52 12.91 4.34
C GLU A 15 1.07 13.27 3.93
N GLN A 16 0.90 14.38 3.21
CA GLN A 16 -0.41 14.78 2.70
C GLN A 16 -0.82 13.92 1.48
N PRO A 17 -2.07 13.44 1.39
CA PRO A 17 -2.58 12.72 0.22
C PRO A 17 -2.73 13.63 -1.01
N GLY A 18 -2.84 13.02 -2.19
CA GLY A 18 -3.09 13.70 -3.47
C GLY A 18 -1.87 13.87 -4.35
N GLY A 19 -0.68 13.50 -3.87
CA GLY A 19 0.55 13.45 -4.66
C GLY A 19 0.74 12.13 -5.42
N THR A 20 1.92 11.98 -6.04
CA THR A 20 2.37 10.73 -6.68
C THR A 20 2.92 9.71 -5.70
N THR A 21 3.20 10.13 -4.47
CA THR A 21 3.68 9.29 -3.37
C THR A 21 2.89 9.65 -2.11
N LEU A 22 2.67 8.66 -1.24
CA LEU A 22 2.11 8.87 0.08
C LEU A 22 2.76 7.91 1.07
N ARG A 23 3.37 8.46 2.13
CA ARG A 23 3.80 7.68 3.29
C ARG A 23 2.73 7.62 4.37
N CYS A 24 2.49 6.42 4.89
CA CYS A 24 1.55 6.19 5.98
C CYS A 24 1.94 4.95 6.79
N ARG A 25 1.29 4.77 7.95
CA ARG A 25 1.38 3.55 8.75
C ARG A 25 0.02 2.96 9.02
N PHE A 26 -0.09 1.65 9.05
CA PHE A 26 -1.35 0.98 9.41
C PHE A 26 -1.09 -0.41 9.97
N SER A 27 -2.04 -0.93 10.74
CA SER A 27 -1.98 -2.30 11.27
C SER A 27 -2.46 -3.32 10.23
N GLY A 28 -1.81 -4.49 10.23
CA GLY A 28 -2.23 -5.64 9.44
C GLY A 28 -1.56 -6.92 9.93
N ARG A 29 -1.60 -7.97 9.11
CA ARG A 29 -0.96 -9.26 9.41
C ARG A 29 0.05 -9.64 8.35
N PHE A 30 1.16 -10.24 8.77
CA PHE A 30 2.18 -10.81 7.90
C PHE A 30 2.72 -12.09 8.52
N ASP A 31 2.74 -13.17 7.75
CA ASP A 31 3.20 -14.50 8.19
C ASP A 31 2.53 -15.01 9.49
N GLY A 32 1.24 -14.70 9.66
CA GLY A 32 0.48 -15.08 10.86
C GLY A 32 0.62 -14.12 12.04
N GLU A 33 1.55 -13.18 11.99
CA GLU A 33 1.81 -12.22 13.06
C GLU A 33 1.13 -10.87 12.79
N ASP A 34 0.74 -10.17 13.86
CA ASP A 34 0.30 -8.78 13.77
C ASP A 34 1.51 -7.87 13.54
N VAL A 35 1.42 -6.98 12.56
CA VAL A 35 2.50 -6.06 12.20
C VAL A 35 1.96 -4.64 12.01
N VAL A 36 2.83 -3.67 12.30
CA VAL A 36 2.67 -2.30 11.81
C VAL A 36 3.39 -2.21 10.47
N TRP A 37 2.66 -1.80 9.44
CA TRP A 37 3.22 -1.50 8.13
C TRP A 37 3.77 -0.08 8.12
N ASP A 38 5.04 0.09 7.76
CA ASP A 38 5.63 1.38 7.40
C ASP A 38 5.55 1.50 5.87
N ALA A 39 4.47 2.10 5.39
CA ALA A 39 4.02 1.97 4.02
C ALA A 39 4.40 3.17 3.16
N THR A 40 4.83 2.88 1.93
CA THR A 40 4.97 3.85 0.86
C THR A 40 4.06 3.45 -0.30
N LEU A 41 3.09 4.29 -0.62
CA LEU A 41 2.27 4.14 -1.81
C LEU A 41 2.84 5.05 -2.89
N MET A 42 2.92 4.58 -4.14
CA MET A 42 3.39 5.38 -5.25
C MET A 42 2.65 5.10 -6.56
N THR A 43 2.56 6.11 -7.41
CA THR A 43 2.01 5.99 -8.77
C THR A 43 3.07 5.44 -9.72
N LEU A 44 2.71 4.53 -10.62
CA LEU A 44 3.60 4.03 -11.68
C LEU A 44 3.70 4.95 -12.90
N GLY A 45 2.86 5.98 -12.99
CA GLY A 45 2.74 6.82 -14.19
C GLY A 45 2.05 6.09 -15.35
N GLN A 46 1.48 6.84 -16.30
CA GLN A 46 0.69 6.26 -17.40
C GLN A 46 1.53 5.72 -18.57
N ALA A 47 2.81 6.10 -18.66
CA ALA A 47 3.64 5.87 -19.85
C ALA A 47 4.50 4.59 -19.79
N GLY A 48 4.26 3.69 -18.83
CA GLY A 48 5.14 2.54 -18.57
C GLY A 48 4.42 1.19 -18.58
N ALA A 49 5.07 0.18 -19.15
CA ALA A 49 4.64 -1.23 -19.09
C ALA A 49 4.75 -1.87 -17.69
N ALA A 50 5.07 -1.07 -16.66
CA ALA A 50 5.20 -1.54 -15.29
C ALA A 50 3.88 -2.14 -14.81
N ARG A 51 3.92 -3.22 -14.03
CA ARG A 51 2.73 -3.78 -13.38
C ARG A 51 2.56 -3.17 -12.00
N ASN A 52 1.33 -3.14 -11.50
CA ASN A 52 1.10 -2.89 -10.09
C ASN A 52 1.91 -3.89 -9.28
N PHE A 53 2.52 -3.45 -8.19
CA PHE A 53 3.29 -4.33 -7.34
C PHE A 53 3.15 -4.00 -5.87
N ILE A 54 3.35 -5.02 -5.04
CA ILE A 54 3.58 -4.89 -3.61
C ILE A 54 4.98 -5.44 -3.35
N GLU A 55 5.82 -4.67 -2.68
CA GLU A 55 7.13 -5.13 -2.24
C GLU A 55 7.17 -5.10 -0.72
N ILE A 56 7.42 -6.26 -0.11
CA ILE A 56 7.60 -6.37 1.34
C ILE A 56 9.09 -6.35 1.65
N GLY A 57 9.51 -5.39 2.45
CA GLY A 57 10.89 -5.21 2.87
C GLY A 57 11.15 -5.57 4.33
N GLU A 58 12.24 -5.00 4.85
CA GLU A 58 12.74 -5.30 6.19
C GLU A 58 11.83 -4.79 7.32
N LEU A 59 12.02 -5.37 8.51
CA LEU A 59 11.37 -4.95 9.75
C LEU A 59 12.34 -4.00 10.44
N SER A 60 11.83 -2.83 10.78
CA SER A 60 12.57 -1.80 11.50
C SER A 60 11.84 -1.44 12.80
N GLY A 61 12.43 -0.56 13.60
CA GLY A 61 11.76 -0.01 14.80
C GLY A 61 10.47 0.77 14.49
N GLN A 62 10.19 1.10 13.22
CA GLN A 62 8.97 1.80 12.80
C GLN A 62 7.88 0.84 12.27
N GLY A 63 8.20 -0.44 12.10
CA GLY A 63 7.33 -1.42 11.44
C GLY A 63 8.01 -2.13 10.27
N ARG A 64 7.25 -3.02 9.63
CA ARG A 64 7.66 -3.76 8.43
C ARG A 64 7.44 -2.87 7.21
N SER A 65 8.48 -2.71 6.41
CA SER A 65 8.42 -1.93 5.17
C SER A 65 7.48 -2.59 4.15
N ILE A 66 6.62 -1.78 3.53
CA ILE A 66 5.80 -2.17 2.39
C ILE A 66 5.74 -1.04 1.36
N THR A 67 6.07 -1.36 0.11
CA THR A 67 5.86 -0.46 -1.02
C THR A 67 4.71 -0.97 -1.86
N ILE A 68 3.75 -0.11 -2.20
CA ILE A 68 2.60 -0.43 -3.04
C ILE A 68 2.60 0.53 -4.23
N ALA A 69 2.90 0.01 -5.41
CA ALA A 69 2.90 0.78 -6.63
C ALA A 69 1.64 0.51 -7.47
N LEU A 70 0.96 1.57 -7.88
CA LEU A 70 -0.35 1.53 -8.51
C LEU A 70 -0.42 2.37 -9.79
N HIS A 71 -1.17 1.88 -10.78
CA HIS A 71 -1.62 2.63 -11.96
C HIS A 71 -2.80 3.54 -11.63
N VAL A 72 -2.50 4.66 -10.98
CA VAL A 72 -3.46 5.73 -10.64
C VAL A 72 -2.81 7.09 -10.86
N HIS A 73 -3.63 8.13 -11.04
CA HIS A 73 -3.13 9.50 -11.24
C HIS A 73 -2.51 10.12 -9.98
N CYS A 74 -3.06 9.79 -8.81
CA CYS A 74 -2.58 10.27 -7.51
C CYS A 74 -2.94 9.28 -6.41
N ILE A 75 -2.26 9.39 -5.27
CA ILE A 75 -2.56 8.62 -4.06
C ILE A 75 -3.42 9.45 -3.13
N ASP A 76 -4.74 9.40 -3.33
CA ASP A 76 -5.74 10.02 -2.48
C ASP A 76 -6.23 9.08 -1.36
N ILE A 77 -7.10 9.59 -0.47
CA ILE A 77 -7.66 8.80 0.64
C ILE A 77 -8.44 7.56 0.14
N PRO A 78 -9.32 7.66 -0.88
CA PRO A 78 -9.95 6.49 -1.48
C PRO A 78 -8.95 5.42 -1.94
N THR A 79 -7.87 5.81 -2.61
CA THR A 79 -6.82 4.92 -3.10
C THR A 79 -6.09 4.24 -1.94
N LEU A 80 -5.70 5.01 -0.92
CA LEU A 80 -5.07 4.49 0.29
C LEU A 80 -5.95 3.43 0.96
N ARG A 81 -7.24 3.71 1.17
CA ARG A 81 -8.17 2.77 1.83
C ARG A 81 -8.30 1.46 1.05
N LYS A 82 -8.40 1.53 -0.29
CA LYS A 82 -8.42 0.34 -1.14
C LYS A 82 -7.12 -0.46 -1.03
N ALA A 83 -5.97 0.21 -0.99
CA ALA A 83 -4.67 -0.45 -0.84
C ALA A 83 -4.55 -1.16 0.52
N ILE A 84 -4.98 -0.53 1.62
CA ILE A 84 -4.99 -1.15 2.96
C ILE A 84 -5.89 -2.39 2.98
N ILE A 85 -7.10 -2.30 2.43
CA ILE A 85 -8.03 -3.44 2.31
C ILE A 85 -7.41 -4.57 1.49
N MET A 86 -6.74 -4.24 0.38
CA MET A 86 -6.05 -5.21 -0.47
C MET A 86 -4.95 -5.92 0.33
N VAL A 87 -4.05 -5.19 1.00
CA VAL A 87 -2.97 -5.77 1.80
C VAL A 87 -3.50 -6.69 2.89
N ARG A 88 -4.52 -6.26 3.63
CA ARG A 88 -5.14 -7.06 4.71
C ARG A 88 -5.77 -8.37 4.20
N ASN A 89 -6.25 -8.40 2.96
CA ASN A 89 -6.87 -9.58 2.36
C ASN A 89 -5.89 -10.43 1.53
N TYR A 90 -4.64 -9.98 1.33
CA TYR A 90 -3.71 -10.65 0.44
C TYR A 90 -3.07 -11.86 1.12
N LYS A 91 -3.61 -13.05 0.85
CA LYS A 91 -3.19 -14.32 1.51
C LYS A 91 -1.76 -14.78 1.19
N ARG A 92 -1.07 -14.16 0.24
CA ARG A 92 0.22 -14.60 -0.29
C ARG A 92 1.32 -13.54 -0.16
N LEU A 93 1.19 -12.60 0.79
CA LEU A 93 2.29 -11.67 1.07
C LEU A 93 3.52 -12.45 1.51
N ARG A 94 4.65 -12.19 0.87
CA ARG A 94 5.96 -12.74 1.22
C ARG A 94 7.00 -11.64 1.07
N LEU A 95 8.18 -11.84 1.64
CA LEU A 95 9.31 -10.94 1.41
C LEU A 95 9.60 -10.79 -0.10
N GLY A 96 10.05 -9.60 -0.50
CA GLY A 96 10.33 -9.24 -1.89
C GLY A 96 9.12 -8.71 -2.66
N ARG A 97 9.28 -8.63 -3.98
CA ARG A 97 8.34 -7.98 -4.90
C ARG A 97 7.33 -8.96 -5.50
N HIS A 98 6.06 -8.55 -5.47
CA HIS A 98 4.91 -9.28 -6.00
C HIS A 98 4.17 -8.41 -6.99
N GLU A 99 4.22 -8.78 -8.27
CA GLU A 99 3.48 -8.08 -9.32
C GLU A 99 2.08 -8.68 -9.50
N TYR A 100 1.10 -7.84 -9.80
CA TYR A 100 -0.28 -8.25 -10.02
C TYR A 100 -0.99 -7.35 -11.04
N GLY A 101 -2.09 -7.85 -11.57
CA GLY A 101 -2.83 -7.22 -12.66
C GLY A 101 -2.18 -7.44 -14.03
N PRO A 102 -2.86 -7.03 -15.11
CA PRO A 102 -2.31 -7.11 -16.45
C PRO A 102 -1.08 -6.19 -16.57
N ALA A 103 -0.10 -6.60 -17.39
CA ALA A 103 0.81 -5.60 -17.96
C ALA A 103 -0.07 -4.67 -18.80
N ASN A 104 -0.05 -3.38 -18.51
CA ASN A 104 -0.54 -2.39 -19.48
C ASN A 104 0.46 -2.37 -20.65
N SER A 105 0.47 -3.41 -21.46
CA SER A 105 1.01 -3.36 -22.81
C SER A 105 -0.06 -2.70 -23.65
N GLU A 106 0.14 -1.43 -24.00
CA GLU A 106 -0.63 -0.75 -25.04
C GLU A 106 -0.75 -1.68 -26.25
N ASN A 107 -2.00 -2.00 -26.57
CA ASN A 107 -2.33 -2.70 -27.79
C ASN A 107 -1.96 -1.77 -28.95
N LYS A 108 -1.04 -2.21 -29.81
CA LYS A 108 -0.64 -1.51 -31.04
C LYS A 108 -1.90 -1.07 -31.81
N SER A 109 -2.02 0.22 -32.04
CA SER A 109 -2.81 0.76 -33.16
C SER A 109 -1.90 0.92 -34.37
#